data_AF-A0A9W8FD80-F1
#
_entry.id   AF-A0A9W8FD80-F1
#
_cell.length_a   1.000
_cell.length_b   1.000
_cell.length_c   1.000
_cell.angle_alpha   90.00
_cell.angle_beta   90.00
_cell.angle_gamma   90.00
#
_symmetry.space_group_name_H-M   'P 1'
#
loop_
_entity.id
_entity.type
_entity.pdbx_description
1 polymer ?
#
loop_
_entity_poly.entity_id
_entity_poly.type
_entity_poly.pdbx_seq_one_letter_code
_entity_poly.pdbx_strand_id
1 'polypeptide(L)'
;LCILFFGANDAADPRDDRYTPLEEYPDNMRYIINLLRNPKSVHYSPDTRILIITPPAVGDKMSEEYFRRYGWTYGPHKNTVTQKYAEAAVKVANDLNIPYIDMWTAIEERMQESRKKKQFTPSTDAGKDNGYDGYDEFLSDGLHLNSKGNELLFKLLLGKIYRKWPELHPFSGSEFA
;
A
#
# COMPACT_ATOMS: atom_id res chain seq x y z
N LEU A 1 -9.42 -14.69 -7.52
CA LEU A 1 -8.74 -13.88 -6.48
C LEU A 1 -9.24 -12.44 -6.61
N CYS A 2 -9.68 -11.84 -5.51
CA CYS A 2 -10.00 -10.43 -5.39
C CYS A 2 -8.97 -9.78 -4.46
N ILE A 3 -8.34 -8.69 -4.91
CA ILE A 3 -7.34 -7.95 -4.15
C ILE A 3 -7.94 -6.61 -3.78
N LEU A 4 -8.03 -6.32 -2.49
CA LEU A 4 -8.49 -5.03 -1.98
C LEU A 4 -7.25 -4.21 -1.62
N PHE A 5 -7.06 -3.09 -2.32
CA PHE A 5 -5.92 -2.19 -2.13
C PHE A 5 -6.42 -0.75 -2.02
N PHE A 6 -7.15 -0.48 -0.93
CA PHE A 6 -7.73 0.83 -0.59
C PHE A 6 -7.02 1.41 0.64
N GLY A 7 -7.35 2.66 1.01
CA GLY A 7 -6.82 3.33 2.19
C GLY A 7 -5.91 4.53 1.90
N ALA A 8 -5.34 4.64 0.70
CA ALA A 8 -4.39 5.72 0.40
C ALA A 8 -5.11 7.07 0.29
N ASN A 9 -6.21 7.10 -0.46
CA ASN A 9 -7.08 8.27 -0.57
C ASN A 9 -7.89 8.51 0.72
N ASP A 10 -8.35 7.44 1.37
CA ASP A 10 -9.07 7.51 2.65
C ASP A 10 -8.23 8.24 3.73
N ALA A 11 -6.91 8.06 3.70
CA ALA A 11 -5.94 8.67 4.59
C ALA A 11 -5.53 10.10 4.21
N ALA A 12 -6.18 10.72 3.22
CA ALA A 12 -5.94 12.11 2.88
C ALA A 12 -6.33 13.08 4.01
N ASP A 13 -5.93 14.34 3.88
CA ASP A 13 -6.35 15.43 4.74
C ASP A 13 -7.88 15.55 4.73
N PRO A 14 -8.55 15.83 5.88
CA PRO A 14 -10.01 15.96 5.93
C PRO A 14 -10.64 17.01 5.00
N ARG A 15 -9.83 17.91 4.41
CA ARG A 15 -10.27 18.87 3.39
C ARG A 15 -10.28 18.29 1.97
N ASP A 16 -9.73 17.10 1.77
CA ASP A 16 -9.72 16.39 0.49
C ASP A 16 -11.02 15.60 0.33
N ASP A 17 -11.70 15.75 -0.82
CA ASP A 17 -13.00 15.11 -1.09
C ASP A 17 -12.95 13.57 -1.10
N ARG A 18 -11.75 12.99 -1.12
CA ARG A 18 -11.53 11.53 -1.10
C ARG A 18 -11.29 10.98 0.31
N TYR A 19 -11.21 11.84 1.32
CA TYR A 19 -11.01 11.46 2.71
C TYR A 19 -12.17 10.60 3.23
N THR A 20 -11.82 9.56 3.98
CA THR A 20 -12.77 8.75 4.75
C THR A 20 -12.30 8.75 6.20
N PRO A 21 -13.13 9.08 7.21
CA PRO A 21 -12.74 9.00 8.61
C PRO A 21 -12.17 7.64 9.00
N LEU A 22 -11.14 7.62 9.86
CA LEU A 22 -10.43 6.40 10.24
C LEU A 22 -11.34 5.39 10.94
N GLU A 23 -12.35 5.87 11.65
CA GLU A 23 -13.39 5.08 12.31
C GLU A 23 -14.34 4.40 11.31
N GLU A 24 -14.57 4.99 10.14
CA GLU A 24 -15.46 4.47 9.09
C GLU A 24 -14.72 3.51 8.14
N TYR A 25 -13.45 3.78 7.86
CA TYR A 25 -12.64 3.00 6.93
C TYR A 25 -12.67 1.47 7.17
N PRO A 26 -12.50 0.95 8.42
CA PRO A 26 -12.61 -0.47 8.71
C PRO A 26 -13.97 -1.06 8.34
N ASP A 27 -15.06 -0.31 8.55
CA ASP A 27 -16.41 -0.78 8.29
C ASP A 27 -16.71 -0.80 6.79
N ASN A 28 -16.19 0.18 6.04
CA ASN A 28 -16.22 0.16 4.57
C ASN A 28 -15.48 -1.06 4.01
N MET A 29 -14.29 -1.36 4.54
CA MET A 29 -13.53 -2.56 4.16
C MET A 29 -14.32 -3.84 4.47
N ARG A 30 -14.90 -3.96 5.67
CA ARG A 30 -15.75 -5.11 6.04
C ARG A 30 -16.98 -5.23 5.15
N TYR A 31 -17.60 -4.12 4.79
CA TYR A 31 -18.75 -4.09 3.89
C TYR A 31 -18.39 -4.69 2.53
N ILE A 32 -17.32 -4.20 1.88
CA ILE A 32 -16.86 -4.71 0.58
C ILE A 32 -16.56 -6.22 0.65
N ILE A 33 -15.87 -6.66 1.70
CA ILE A 33 -15.56 -8.08 1.92
C ILE A 33 -16.84 -8.92 2.07
N ASN A 34 -17.83 -8.41 2.80
CA ASN A 34 -19.10 -9.08 3.02
C ASN A 34 -19.96 -9.15 1.77
N LEU A 35 -19.80 -8.25 0.78
CA LEU A 35 -20.45 -8.39 -0.52
C LEU A 35 -20.09 -9.72 -1.18
N LEU A 36 -18.85 -10.20 -1.02
CA LEU A 36 -18.40 -11.47 -1.59
C LEU A 36 -18.65 -12.67 -0.67
N ARG A 37 -18.60 -12.47 0.66
CA ARG A 37 -18.67 -13.58 1.64
C ARG A 37 -20.06 -13.89 2.19
N ASN A 38 -21.01 -12.95 2.16
CA ASN A 38 -22.32 -13.17 2.75
C ASN A 38 -23.23 -13.95 1.79
N PRO A 39 -23.77 -15.13 2.16
CA PRO A 39 -24.67 -15.92 1.31
C PRO A 39 -25.95 -15.19 0.87
N LYS A 40 -26.33 -14.10 1.57
CA LYS A 40 -27.48 -13.25 1.22
C LYS A 40 -27.13 -12.10 0.27
N SER A 41 -25.85 -11.87 -0.02
CA SER A 41 -25.42 -10.85 -0.96
C SER A 41 -25.71 -11.28 -2.39
N VAL A 42 -26.16 -10.35 -3.24
CA VAL A 42 -26.30 -10.59 -4.69
C VAL A 42 -24.95 -10.81 -5.39
N HIS A 43 -23.84 -10.46 -4.72
CA HIS A 43 -22.48 -10.65 -5.20
C HIS A 43 -21.76 -11.82 -4.52
N TYR A 44 -22.52 -12.70 -3.83
CA TYR A 44 -21.94 -13.83 -3.10
C TYR A 44 -21.08 -14.70 -4.01
N SER A 45 -19.82 -14.88 -3.62
CA SER A 45 -18.83 -15.65 -4.36
C SER A 45 -17.92 -16.40 -3.37
N PRO A 46 -18.40 -17.52 -2.81
CA PRO A 46 -17.71 -18.22 -1.72
C PRO A 46 -16.32 -18.75 -2.12
N ASP A 47 -16.12 -19.05 -3.40
CA ASP A 47 -14.86 -19.56 -3.92
C ASP A 47 -13.84 -18.46 -4.20
N THR A 48 -14.26 -17.19 -4.23
CA THR A 48 -13.34 -16.07 -4.44
C THR A 48 -12.42 -15.89 -3.24
N ARG A 49 -11.14 -16.21 -3.44
CA ARG A 49 -10.07 -15.83 -2.49
C ARG A 49 -9.98 -14.32 -2.40
N ILE A 50 -9.83 -13.78 -1.18
CA ILE A 50 -9.69 -12.35 -0.89
C ILE A 50 -8.32 -12.11 -0.27
N LEU A 51 -7.60 -11.11 -0.75
CA LEU A 51 -6.33 -10.63 -0.19
C LEU A 51 -6.42 -9.12 0.04
N ILE A 52 -5.94 -8.65 1.18
CA ILE A 52 -5.85 -7.21 1.48
C ILE A 52 -4.42 -6.73 1.25
N ILE A 53 -4.26 -5.56 0.65
CA ILE A 53 -3.00 -4.83 0.61
C ILE A 53 -3.25 -3.52 1.35
N THR A 54 -2.45 -3.25 2.40
CA THR A 54 -2.53 -1.98 3.13
C THR A 54 -2.12 -0.82 2.21
N PRO A 55 -2.60 0.42 2.41
CA PRO A 55 -2.04 1.55 1.69
C PRO A 55 -0.51 1.60 1.86
N PRO A 56 0.25 1.99 0.83
CA PRO A 56 1.71 2.06 0.90
C PRO A 56 2.15 3.27 1.74
N ALA A 57 3.41 3.28 2.15
CA ALA A 57 4.03 4.46 2.77
C ALA A 57 4.03 5.67 1.82
N VAL A 58 3.95 6.87 2.40
CA VAL A 58 3.92 8.15 1.67
C VAL A 58 5.24 8.89 1.89
N GLY A 59 5.78 9.49 0.84
CA GLY A 59 6.93 10.39 0.94
C GLY A 59 6.45 11.82 1.13
N ASP A 60 6.33 12.28 2.39
CA ASP A 60 5.69 13.55 2.74
C ASP A 60 6.23 14.75 1.94
N LYS A 61 7.56 14.92 1.89
CA LYS A 61 8.19 16.03 1.16
C LYS A 61 7.95 15.93 -0.36
N MET A 62 8.07 14.72 -0.92
CA MET A 62 7.79 14.49 -2.34
C MET A 62 6.34 14.83 -2.68
N SER A 63 5.40 14.38 -1.85
CA SER A 63 3.98 14.65 -2.03
C SER A 63 3.69 16.15 -1.98
N GLU A 64 4.21 16.84 -0.95
CA GLU A 64 4.08 18.30 -0.86
C GLU A 64 4.64 19.04 -2.09
N GLU A 65 5.84 18.66 -2.55
CA GLU A 65 6.45 19.28 -3.72
C GLU A 65 5.69 18.99 -5.01
N TYR A 66 5.12 17.78 -5.16
CA TYR A 66 4.28 17.42 -6.28
C TYR A 66 3.02 18.29 -6.30
N PHE A 67 2.26 18.34 -5.21
CA PHE A 67 1.00 19.09 -5.12
C PHE A 67 1.21 20.61 -5.21
N ARG A 68 2.35 21.14 -4.73
CA ARG A 68 2.71 22.55 -4.90
C ARG A 68 2.80 22.97 -6.37
N ARG A 69 3.22 22.07 -7.27
CA ARG A 69 3.25 22.35 -8.74
C ARG A 69 1.86 22.55 -9.33
N TYR A 70 0.81 22.09 -8.65
CA TYR A 70 -0.59 22.26 -9.03
C TYR A 70 -1.31 23.36 -8.24
N GLY A 71 -0.55 24.22 -7.55
CA GLY A 71 -1.10 25.38 -6.82
C GLY A 71 -1.61 25.08 -5.41
N TRP A 72 -1.37 23.87 -4.89
CA TRP A 72 -1.75 23.52 -3.52
C TRP A 72 -0.74 24.08 -2.52
N THR A 73 -1.22 24.50 -1.35
CA THR A 73 -0.37 25.00 -0.27
C THR A 73 0.12 23.90 0.68
N TYR A 74 -0.36 22.66 0.50
CA TYR A 74 -0.03 21.50 1.31
C TYR A 74 -0.13 20.20 0.49
N GLY A 75 0.57 19.16 0.92
CA GLY A 75 0.38 17.79 0.43
C GLY A 75 -0.75 17.11 1.22
N PRO A 76 -1.80 16.58 0.59
CA PRO A 76 -2.95 16.02 1.30
C PRO A 76 -2.65 14.68 1.98
N HIS A 77 -1.52 14.03 1.71
CA HIS A 77 -1.18 12.75 2.31
C HIS A 77 0.00 12.90 3.27
N LYS A 78 -0.09 12.23 4.42
CA LYS A 78 0.96 12.19 5.44
C LYS A 78 1.24 10.76 5.83
N ASN A 79 2.51 10.37 5.83
CA ASN A 79 2.94 9.02 6.13
C ASN A 79 2.42 8.54 7.50
N THR A 80 2.46 9.40 8.51
CA THR A 80 1.97 9.12 9.87
C THR A 80 0.45 8.94 9.95
N VAL A 81 -0.31 9.55 9.03
CA VAL A 81 -1.75 9.33 8.91
C VAL A 81 -1.99 8.03 8.15
N THR A 82 -1.33 7.82 7.01
CA THR A 82 -1.43 6.59 6.21
C THR A 82 -1.06 5.35 7.01
N GLN A 83 -0.11 5.44 7.94
CA GLN A 83 0.23 4.36 8.87
C GLN A 83 -0.99 3.88 9.65
N LYS A 84 -1.82 4.78 10.17
CA LYS A 84 -3.02 4.42 10.95
C LYS A 84 -4.04 3.66 10.10
N TYR A 85 -4.18 4.03 8.82
CA TYR A 85 -5.05 3.31 7.88
C TYR A 85 -4.46 1.95 7.49
N ALA A 86 -3.14 1.84 7.38
CA ALA A 86 -2.46 0.55 7.19
C ALA A 86 -2.70 -0.38 8.38
N GLU A 87 -2.50 0.10 9.61
CA GLU A 87 -2.76 -0.63 10.85
C GLU A 87 -4.24 -1.05 10.96
N ALA A 88 -5.17 -0.17 10.58
CA ALA A 88 -6.59 -0.47 10.53
C ALA A 88 -6.93 -1.58 9.51
N ALA A 89 -6.32 -1.55 8.31
CA ALA A 89 -6.50 -2.59 7.30
C ALA A 89 -5.95 -3.94 7.77
N VAL A 90 -4.77 -3.94 8.44
CA VAL A 90 -4.20 -5.14 9.09
C VAL A 90 -5.16 -5.68 10.16
N LYS A 91 -5.75 -4.80 10.98
CA LYS A 91 -6.73 -5.21 11.98
C LYS A 91 -7.94 -5.89 11.33
N VAL A 92 -8.52 -5.31 10.28
CA VAL A 92 -9.64 -5.92 9.53
C VAL A 92 -9.24 -7.28 8.98
N ALA A 93 -8.04 -7.39 8.39
CA ALA A 93 -7.53 -8.64 7.85
C ALA A 93 -7.44 -9.73 8.93
N ASN A 94 -6.89 -9.40 10.10
CA ASN A 94 -6.78 -10.31 11.24
C ASN A 94 -8.16 -10.70 11.81
N ASP A 95 -9.05 -9.73 12.04
CA ASP A 95 -10.41 -9.95 12.56
C ASP A 95 -11.20 -10.93 11.66
N LEU A 96 -10.99 -10.87 10.34
CA LEU A 96 -11.71 -11.69 9.35
C LEU A 96 -10.92 -12.90 8.84
N ASN A 97 -9.74 -13.17 9.42
CA ASN A 97 -8.81 -14.20 8.99
C ASN A 97 -8.54 -14.18 7.47
N ILE A 98 -8.25 -12.99 6.94
CA ILE A 98 -7.91 -12.73 5.54
C ILE A 98 -6.39 -12.54 5.43
N PRO A 99 -5.71 -13.19 4.47
CA PRO A 99 -4.31 -12.91 4.24
C PRO A 99 -4.12 -11.49 3.72
N TYR A 100 -3.06 -10.83 4.20
CA TYR A 100 -2.73 -9.48 3.78
C TYR A 100 -1.25 -9.31 3.42
N ILE A 101 -0.96 -8.22 2.74
CA ILE A 101 0.37 -7.66 2.48
C ILE A 101 0.39 -6.27 3.10
N ASP A 102 1.34 -6.06 4.01
CA ASP A 102 1.57 -4.76 4.64
C ASP A 102 2.60 -3.98 3.81
N MET A 103 2.10 -3.21 2.84
CA MET A 103 2.95 -2.40 1.97
C MET A 103 3.50 -1.16 2.65
N TRP A 104 2.85 -0.66 3.70
CA TRP A 104 3.38 0.46 4.46
C TRP A 104 4.68 0.03 5.15
N THR A 105 4.62 -1.04 5.94
CA THR A 105 5.80 -1.58 6.63
C THR A 105 6.88 -2.02 5.64
N ALA A 106 6.50 -2.68 4.54
CA ALA A 106 7.46 -3.12 3.54
C ALA A 106 8.30 -1.98 2.95
N ILE A 107 7.69 -0.82 2.67
CA ILE A 107 8.43 0.34 2.15
C ILE A 107 9.25 0.98 3.27
N GLU A 108 8.68 1.19 4.46
CA GLU A 108 9.40 1.78 5.59
C GLU A 108 10.65 0.99 5.99
N GLU A 109 10.59 -0.34 6.02
CA GLU A 109 11.76 -1.20 6.30
C GLU A 109 12.88 -0.98 5.27
N ARG A 110 12.54 -0.85 3.99
CA ARG A 110 13.50 -0.59 2.91
C ARG A 110 14.11 0.81 3.04
N MET A 111 13.30 1.81 3.42
CA MET A 111 13.79 3.15 3.73
C MET A 111 14.77 3.16 4.90
N GLN A 112 14.46 2.43 5.98
CA GLN A 112 15.36 2.29 7.11
C GLN A 112 16.67 1.58 6.73
N GLU A 113 16.62 0.55 5.90
CA GLU A 113 17.81 -0.12 5.39
C GLU A 113 18.68 0.78 4.52
N SER A 114 18.08 1.50 3.56
CA SER A 114 18.79 2.44 2.68
C SER A 114 19.46 3.56 3.49
N ARG A 115 18.78 4.09 4.52
CA ARG A 115 19.34 5.06 5.49
C ARG A 115 20.53 4.48 6.25
N LYS A 116 20.42 3.26 6.79
CA LYS A 116 21.49 2.59 7.57
C LYS A 116 22.74 2.31 6.73
N LYS A 117 22.57 1.91 5.47
CA LYS A 117 23.68 1.55 4.57
C LYS A 117 24.46 2.77 4.06
N LYS A 118 24.06 4.01 4.36
CA LYS A 118 24.53 5.25 3.70
C LYS A 118 24.53 5.15 2.17
N GLN A 119 23.79 4.20 1.60
CA GLN A 119 23.53 4.08 0.17
C GLN A 119 22.37 5.01 -0.20
N PHE A 120 22.42 6.25 0.29
CA PHE A 120 21.80 7.35 -0.42
C PHE A 120 22.65 7.57 -1.66
N THR A 121 22.41 6.79 -2.71
CA THR A 121 22.70 7.27 -4.06
C THR A 121 21.56 8.22 -4.37
N PRO A 122 21.78 9.54 -4.35
CA PRO A 122 20.72 10.46 -4.70
C PRO A 122 20.32 10.14 -6.13
N SER A 123 19.02 9.98 -6.37
CA SER A 123 18.48 9.81 -7.71
C SER A 123 18.53 11.15 -8.44
N THR A 124 19.73 11.66 -8.73
CA THR A 124 20.01 12.73 -9.70
C THR A 124 21.47 12.61 -10.18
N ASP A 125 21.71 13.03 -11.43
CA ASP A 125 23.00 13.06 -12.13
C ASP A 125 24.15 13.86 -11.44
N ALA A 126 23.99 14.30 -10.18
CA ALA A 126 24.94 15.17 -9.51
C ALA A 126 25.22 14.83 -8.03
N GLY A 127 24.74 13.70 -7.49
CA GLY A 127 25.07 13.29 -6.12
C GLY A 127 24.60 14.27 -5.02
N LYS A 128 23.59 15.09 -5.31
CA LYS A 128 22.95 15.97 -4.33
C LYS A 128 21.74 15.29 -3.70
N ASP A 129 21.70 15.27 -2.38
CA ASP A 129 20.54 14.85 -1.60
C ASP A 129 19.30 15.64 -2.05
N ASN A 130 18.29 14.93 -2.56
CA ASN A 130 16.99 15.50 -2.91
C ASN A 130 16.12 15.76 -1.67
N GLY A 131 16.54 15.26 -0.51
CA GLY A 131 15.88 15.34 0.79
C GLY A 131 14.54 14.62 0.81
N TYR A 132 14.30 13.66 -0.09
CA TYR A 132 13.11 12.83 -0.12
C TYR A 132 13.23 11.60 0.80
N ASP A 133 14.27 11.54 1.63
CA ASP A 133 14.49 10.50 2.63
C ASP A 133 14.47 9.05 2.07
N GLY A 134 14.76 8.91 0.77
CA GLY A 134 14.84 7.66 0.02
C GLY A 134 13.52 7.22 -0.65
N TYR A 135 12.40 7.90 -0.37
CA TYR A 135 11.09 7.48 -0.87
C TYR A 135 11.00 7.50 -2.40
N ASP A 136 11.82 8.29 -3.08
CA ASP A 136 11.95 8.35 -4.53
C ASP A 136 12.49 7.05 -5.15
N GLU A 137 13.08 6.16 -4.34
CA GLU A 137 13.42 4.81 -4.77
C GLU A 137 12.17 3.99 -5.12
N PHE A 138 11.06 4.16 -4.40
CA PHE A 138 9.85 3.34 -4.57
C PHE A 138 8.62 4.13 -5.03
N LEU A 139 8.62 5.46 -4.89
CA LEU A 139 7.51 6.34 -5.22
C LEU A 139 7.88 7.29 -6.36
N SER A 140 6.92 7.63 -7.23
CA SER A 140 7.14 8.58 -8.33
C SER A 140 6.89 10.04 -7.94
N ASP A 141 5.94 10.27 -7.04
CA ASP A 141 5.45 11.59 -6.65
C ASP A 141 5.20 11.70 -5.13
N GLY A 142 5.73 10.75 -4.36
CA GLY A 142 5.48 10.63 -2.93
C GLY A 142 4.21 9.85 -2.57
N LEU A 143 3.41 9.39 -3.55
CA LEU A 143 2.21 8.59 -3.31
C LEU A 143 2.16 7.32 -4.19
N HIS A 144 2.31 7.48 -5.50
CA HIS A 144 2.20 6.39 -6.45
C HIS A 144 3.49 5.57 -6.51
N LEU A 145 3.34 4.23 -6.53
CA LEU A 145 4.46 3.32 -6.70
C LEU A 145 5.11 3.53 -8.07
N ASN A 146 6.44 3.71 -8.09
CA ASN A 146 7.22 3.70 -9.32
C ASN A 146 7.52 2.24 -9.76
N SER A 147 8.42 2.05 -10.74
CA SER A 147 8.78 0.71 -11.22
C SER A 147 9.32 -0.22 -10.12
N LYS A 148 10.23 0.24 -9.25
CA LYS A 148 10.77 -0.55 -8.12
C LYS A 148 9.70 -0.80 -7.05
N GLY A 149 8.84 0.19 -6.77
CA GLY A 149 7.69 0.03 -5.87
C GLY A 149 6.74 -1.08 -6.34
N ASN A 150 6.41 -1.09 -7.63
CA ASN A 150 5.57 -2.14 -8.23
C ASN A 150 6.28 -3.50 -8.25
N GLU A 151 7.59 -3.56 -8.51
CA GLU A 151 8.37 -4.81 -8.45
C GLU A 151 8.34 -5.41 -7.04
N LEU A 152 8.50 -4.58 -6.01
CA LEU A 152 8.36 -5.00 -4.62
C LEU A 152 6.98 -5.59 -4.35
N LEU A 153 5.93 -4.86 -4.71
CA LEU A 153 4.55 -5.32 -4.52
C LEU A 153 4.33 -6.67 -5.23
N PHE A 154 4.79 -6.80 -6.47
CA PHE A 154 4.67 -8.02 -7.26
C PHE A 154 5.33 -9.22 -6.57
N LYS A 155 6.57 -9.06 -6.08
CA LYS A 155 7.29 -10.12 -5.34
C LYS A 155 6.54 -10.54 -4.07
N LEU A 156 6.06 -9.57 -3.30
CA LEU A 156 5.30 -9.84 -2.08
C LEU A 156 3.97 -10.54 -2.37
N LEU A 157 3.28 -10.12 -3.43
CA LEU A 157 2.02 -10.69 -3.87
C LEU A 157 2.18 -12.14 -4.34
N LEU A 158 3.11 -12.40 -5.25
CA LEU A 158 3.39 -13.76 -5.71
C LEU A 158 3.81 -14.66 -4.55
N GLY A 159 4.71 -14.21 -3.68
CA GLY A 159 5.11 -14.98 -2.51
C GLY A 159 3.94 -15.29 -1.57
N LYS A 160 2.98 -14.35 -1.41
CA LYS A 160 1.77 -14.58 -0.61
C LYS A 160 0.84 -15.59 -1.28
N ILE A 161 0.62 -15.46 -2.59
CA ILE A 161 -0.19 -16.39 -3.40
C ILE A 161 0.42 -17.78 -3.32
N TYR A 162 1.71 -17.95 -3.59
CA TYR A 162 2.41 -19.23 -3.52
C TYR A 162 2.19 -19.95 -2.18
N ARG A 163 2.33 -19.23 -1.05
CA ARG A 163 2.20 -19.81 0.30
C ARG A 163 0.76 -20.09 0.73
N LYS A 164 -0.23 -19.36 0.21
CA LYS A 164 -1.63 -19.44 0.67
C LYS A 164 -2.54 -20.19 -0.30
N TRP A 165 -2.30 -20.01 -1.58
CA TRP A 165 -3.10 -20.53 -2.70
C TRP A 165 -2.16 -20.93 -3.85
N PRO A 166 -1.32 -21.96 -3.67
CA PRO A 166 -0.38 -22.41 -4.70
C PRO A 166 -1.07 -22.75 -6.03
N GLU A 167 -2.34 -23.16 -5.99
CA GLU A 167 -3.18 -23.40 -7.17
C GLU A 167 -3.46 -22.15 -8.02
N LEU A 168 -3.32 -20.96 -7.43
CA LEU A 168 -3.47 -19.67 -8.12
C LEU A 168 -2.11 -19.09 -8.55
N HIS A 169 -1.00 -19.75 -8.24
CA HIS A 169 0.31 -19.27 -8.64
C HIS A 169 0.47 -19.45 -10.16
N PRO A 170 0.83 -18.39 -10.91
CA PRO A 170 0.83 -18.44 -12.38
C PRO A 170 1.96 -19.30 -12.95
N PHE A 171 2.96 -19.64 -12.14
CA PHE A 171 4.09 -20.49 -12.53
C PHE A 171 3.97 -21.85 -11.85
N SER A 172 3.75 -22.89 -12.65
CA SER A 172 3.80 -24.29 -12.21
C SER A 172 5.22 -24.81 -12.34
N GLY A 173 5.91 -25.10 -11.23
CA GLY A 173 7.25 -25.70 -11.25
C GLY A 173 8.19 -25.11 -10.20
N SER A 174 9.18 -25.92 -9.80
CA SER A 174 10.10 -25.76 -8.67
C SER A 174 11.06 -24.55 -8.71
N GLU A 175 10.84 -23.54 -9.55
CA GLU A 175 11.80 -22.42 -9.73
C GLU A 175 11.67 -21.30 -8.67
N PHE A 176 10.66 -21.37 -7.80
CA PHE A 176 10.45 -20.37 -6.74
C PHE A 176 10.14 -20.99 -5.36
N ALA A 177 10.46 -22.28 -5.19
CA ALA A 177 10.36 -23.00 -3.90
C ALA A 177 11.60 -22.77 -3.03
#